data_AF-A0A392PAU7-F1
#
_entry.id   AF-A0A392PAU7-F1
#
_cell.length_a   1.000
_cell.length_b   1.000
_cell.length_c   1.000
_cell.angle_alpha   90.00
_cell.angle_beta   90.00
_cell.angle_gamma   90.00
#
_symmetry.space_group_name_H-M   'P 1'
#
loop_
_entity.id
_entity.type
_entity.pdbx_description
1 polymer ?
#
loop_
_entity_poly.entity_id
_entity_poly.type
_entity_poly.pdbx_seq_one_letter_code
_entity_poly.pdbx_strand_id
1 'polypeptide(L)'
;MDERESLELLSWHAFKQPSPIEDFATHSTDVIAYSGRLPLALQVLGFFADIGIKVLVERSLVTVDNRNKLRMHDMLRDMGRQIIYDESPFDAERRSRLWRREEVFDILSKNK
;
A
#
# COMPACT_ATOMS: atom_id res chain seq x y z
N MET A 1 -13.69 17.35 13.96
CA MET A 1 -12.64 17.77 13.02
C MET A 1 -13.23 17.69 11.63
N ASP A 2 -12.97 18.71 10.82
CA ASP A 2 -13.28 18.60 9.40
C ASP A 2 -12.34 17.58 8.71
N GLU A 3 -12.60 17.31 7.43
CA GLU A 3 -11.84 16.32 6.68
C GLU A 3 -10.38 16.73 6.47
N ARG A 4 -10.10 18.03 6.27
CA ARG A 4 -8.76 18.55 6.05
C ARG A 4 -7.93 18.44 7.33
N GLU A 5 -8.48 18.85 8.47
CA GLU A 5 -7.87 18.70 9.79
C GLU A 5 -7.59 17.23 10.11
N SER A 6 -8.53 16.34 9.79
CA SER A 6 -8.39 14.90 10.02
C SER A 6 -7.26 14.31 9.18
N LEU A 7 -7.16 14.72 7.91
CA LEU A 7 -6.13 14.25 6.99
C LEU A 7 -4.75 14.76 7.39
N GLU A 8 -4.63 16.04 7.75
CA GLU A 8 -3.38 16.62 8.23
C GLU A 8 -2.92 15.95 9.53
N LEU A 9 -3.83 15.78 10.50
CA LEU A 9 -3.53 15.11 11.77
C LEU A 9 -3.04 13.67 11.54
N LEU A 10 -3.77 12.88 10.76
CA LEU A 10 -3.34 11.52 10.42
C LEU A 10 -1.96 11.53 9.74
N SER A 11 -1.75 12.45 8.79
CA SER A 11 -0.53 12.49 7.99
C SER A 11 0.71 12.83 8.80
N TRP A 12 0.60 13.78 9.74
CA TRP A 12 1.68 14.09 10.66
C TRP A 12 2.05 12.90 11.55
N HIS A 13 1.06 12.14 12.01
CA HIS A 13 1.32 10.99 12.86
C HIS A 13 1.89 9.80 12.09
N ALA A 14 1.40 9.53 10.86
CA ALA A 14 1.75 8.38 10.04
C ALA A 14 2.99 8.56 9.16
N PHE A 15 3.16 9.74 8.56
CA PHE A 15 4.15 9.97 7.50
C PHE A 15 5.17 11.06 7.85
N LYS A 16 4.97 11.77 8.97
CA LYS A 16 5.79 12.91 9.43
C LYS A 16 5.80 14.09 8.45
N GLN A 17 4.71 14.25 7.71
CA GLN A 17 4.50 15.34 6.74
C GLN A 17 2.99 15.69 6.69
N PRO A 18 2.60 16.88 6.20
CA PRO A 18 1.21 17.35 6.28
C PRO A 18 0.24 16.64 5.31
N SER A 19 0.75 15.85 4.38
CA SER A 19 -0.02 15.10 3.39
C SER A 19 0.40 13.64 3.37
N PRO A 20 -0.48 12.70 2.99
CA PRO A 20 -0.08 11.30 2.90
C PRO A 20 0.99 11.08 1.84
N ILE A 21 1.71 9.96 1.96
CA ILE A 21 2.43 9.37 0.81
C ILE A 21 1.41 9.15 -0.31
N GLU A 22 1.76 9.45 -1.56
CA GLU A 22 0.81 9.50 -2.68
C GLU A 22 -0.01 8.20 -2.80
N ASP A 23 0.66 7.04 -2.72
CA ASP A 23 0.03 5.73 -2.83
C ASP A 23 -0.90 5.39 -1.64
N PHE A 24 -0.80 6.15 -0.54
CA PHE A 24 -1.67 6.03 0.64
C PHE A 24 -2.78 7.08 0.67
N ALA A 25 -2.92 7.94 -0.34
CA ALA A 25 -3.94 9.00 -0.32
C ALA A 25 -5.36 8.45 -0.13
N THR A 26 -5.76 7.47 -0.94
CA THR A 26 -7.09 6.83 -0.83
C THR A 26 -7.25 6.10 0.51
N HIS A 27 -6.25 5.31 0.90
CA HIS A 27 -6.26 4.58 2.18
C HIS A 27 -6.36 5.52 3.40
N SER A 28 -5.77 6.71 3.32
CA SER A 28 -5.86 7.71 4.39
C SER A 28 -7.30 8.20 4.56
N THR A 29 -8.03 8.40 3.46
CA THR A 29 -9.45 8.71 3.49
C THR A 29 -10.27 7.59 4.14
N ASP A 30 -9.97 6.32 3.82
CA ASP A 30 -10.65 5.17 4.42
C ASP A 30 -10.39 5.09 5.94
N VAL A 31 -9.16 5.34 6.38
CA VAL A 31 -8.79 5.40 7.80
C VAL A 31 -9.52 6.53 8.54
N ILE A 32 -9.66 7.69 7.90
CA ILE A 32 -10.40 8.84 8.45
C ILE A 32 -11.88 8.50 8.61
N ALA A 33 -12.48 7.83 7.62
CA ALA A 33 -13.87 7.38 7.69
C ALA A 33 -14.06 6.32 8.79
N TYR A 34 -13.19 5.30 8.82
CA TYR A 34 -13.22 4.22 9.81
C TYR A 34 -13.09 4.73 11.25
N SER A 35 -12.20 5.69 11.49
CA SER A 35 -11.96 6.27 12.82
C SER A 35 -13.06 7.21 13.30
N GLY A 36 -14.09 7.47 12.48
CA GLY A 36 -15.17 8.42 12.79
C GLY A 36 -14.66 9.86 12.96
N ARG A 37 -13.49 10.19 12.41
CA ARG A 37 -12.79 11.47 12.61
C ARG A 37 -12.51 11.82 14.08
N LEU A 38 -12.38 10.80 14.94
CA LEU A 38 -12.02 10.97 16.34
C LEU A 38 -10.51 11.29 16.44
N PRO A 39 -10.11 12.43 17.02
CA PRO A 39 -8.71 12.86 17.03
C PRO A 39 -7.78 11.81 17.64
N LEU A 40 -8.18 11.22 18.77
CA LEU A 40 -7.38 10.20 19.45
C LEU A 40 -7.21 8.93 18.59
N ALA A 41 -8.27 8.50 17.88
CA ALA A 41 -8.20 7.35 17.00
C ALA A 41 -7.25 7.61 15.82
N LEU A 42 -7.31 8.81 15.21
CA LEU A 42 -6.40 9.21 14.13
C LEU A 42 -4.94 9.23 14.58
N GLN A 43 -4.66 9.78 15.76
CA GLN A 43 -3.30 9.80 16.31
C GLN A 43 -2.74 8.40 16.57
N VAL A 44 -3.56 7.51 17.13
CA VAL A 44 -3.18 6.12 17.42
C VAL A 44 -2.94 5.35 16.13
N LEU A 45 -3.87 5.41 15.17
CA LEU A 45 -3.74 4.74 13.88
C LEU A 45 -2.53 5.26 13.10
N GLY A 46 -2.32 6.58 13.10
CA GLY A 46 -1.15 7.19 12.49
C GLY A 46 0.15 6.73 13.14
N PHE A 47 0.22 6.67 14.47
CA PHE A 47 1.40 6.19 15.18
C PHE A 47 1.75 4.73 14.82
N PHE A 48 0.76 3.84 14.69
CA PHE A 48 1.01 2.47 14.24
C PHE A 48 1.45 2.40 12.78
N ALA A 49 0.89 3.24 11.91
CA ALA A 49 1.30 3.33 10.52
C ALA A 49 2.77 3.77 10.38
N ASP A 50 3.19 4.78 11.15
CA ASP A 50 4.59 5.24 11.22
C ASP A 50 5.54 4.12 11.61
N ILE A 51 5.22 3.38 12.69
CA ILE A 51 6.03 2.22 13.10
C ILE A 51 6.12 1.19 11.97
N GLY A 52 4.99 0.84 11.36
CA GLY A 52 4.94 -0.14 10.28
C GLY A 52 5.80 0.26 9.08
N ILE A 53 5.62 1.50 8.59
CA ILE A 53 6.36 2.02 7.45
C ILE A 53 7.86 2.10 7.78
N LYS A 54 8.22 2.60 8.97
CA LYS A 54 9.60 2.70 9.42
C LYS A 54 10.29 1.33 9.45
N VAL A 55 9.64 0.30 9.99
CA VAL A 55 10.19 -1.07 10.03
C VAL A 55 10.42 -1.61 8.61
N LEU A 56 9.51 -1.35 7.67
CA LEU A 56 9.68 -1.77 6.28
C LEU A 56 10.85 -1.03 5.60
N VAL A 57 11.03 0.26 5.87
CA VAL A 57 12.14 1.07 5.35
C VAL A 57 13.48 0.62 5.94
N GLU A 58 13.56 0.45 7.26
CA GLU A 58 14.78 0.01 7.96
C GLU A 58 15.25 -1.38 7.50
N ARG A 59 14.30 -2.24 7.12
CA ARG A 59 14.57 -3.57 6.56
C ARG A 59 14.85 -3.56 5.05
N SER A 60 14.93 -2.38 4.43
CA SER A 60 15.11 -2.23 2.98
C SER A 60 14.03 -2.95 2.15
N LEU A 61 12.83 -3.14 2.71
CA LEU A 61 11.72 -3.81 2.02
C LEU A 61 10.99 -2.85 1.09
N VAL A 62 10.86 -1.60 1.53
CA VAL A 62 10.27 -0.50 0.78
C VAL A 62 11.13 0.75 0.90
N THR A 63 10.97 1.68 -0.02
CA THR A 63 11.54 3.03 0.03
C THR A 63 10.46 4.05 -0.29
N VAL A 64 10.59 5.26 0.24
CA VAL A 64 9.79 6.42 -0.21
C VAL A 64 10.71 7.25 -1.08
N ASP A 65 10.36 7.43 -2.35
CA ASP A 65 11.18 8.21 -3.27
C ASP A 65 10.98 9.71 -3.10
N ASN A 66 11.79 10.51 -3.80
CA ASN A 66 11.72 11.96 -3.75
C ASN A 66 10.42 12.55 -4.34
N ARG A 67 9.56 11.72 -4.95
CA ARG A 67 8.23 12.10 -5.44
C ARG A 67 7.14 11.71 -4.44
N ASN A 68 7.51 11.32 -3.21
CA ASN A 68 6.58 10.89 -2.18
C ASN A 68 5.78 9.64 -2.61
N LYS A 69 6.38 8.75 -3.40
CA LYS A 69 5.81 7.46 -3.78
C LYS A 69 6.46 6.32 -3.02
N LEU A 70 5.65 5.33 -2.65
CA LEU A 70 6.13 4.10 -2.04
C LEU A 70 6.64 3.16 -3.13
N ARG A 71 7.87 2.68 -2.98
CA ARG A 71 8.48 1.71 -3.89
C ARG A 71 8.83 0.46 -3.13
N MET A 72 8.42 -0.70 -3.63
CA MET A 72 8.99 -1.98 -3.20
C MET A 72 10.36 -2.14 -3.84
N HIS A 73 11.36 -2.59 -3.07
CA HIS A 73 12.70 -2.88 -3.59
C HIS A 73 12.61 -3.86 -4.77
N ASP A 74 13.32 -3.59 -5.87
CA ASP A 74 13.14 -4.30 -7.13
C ASP A 74 13.43 -5.81 -6.96
N MET A 75 14.46 -6.18 -6.20
CA MET A 75 14.75 -7.59 -5.91
C MET A 75 13.60 -8.30 -5.17
N LEU A 76 12.96 -7.66 -4.19
CA LEU A 76 11.83 -8.27 -3.47
C LEU A 76 10.59 -8.38 -4.36
N ARG A 77 10.37 -7.37 -5.19
CA ARG A 77 9.29 -7.36 -6.18
C ARG A 77 9.47 -8.50 -7.17
N ASP A 78 10.67 -8.67 -7.71
CA ASP A 78 10.96 -9.69 -8.71
C ASP A 78 10.98 -11.09 -8.10
N MET A 79 11.52 -11.25 -6.88
CA MET A 79 11.40 -12.50 -6.13
C MET A 79 9.94 -12.86 -5.88
N GLY A 80 9.11 -11.92 -5.44
CA GLY A 80 7.68 -12.14 -5.23
C GLY A 80 6.96 -12.55 -6.52
N ARG A 81 7.28 -11.90 -7.65
CA ARG A 81 6.74 -12.27 -8.97
C ARG A 81 7.19 -13.66 -9.42
N GLN A 82 8.44 -14.03 -9.13
CA GLN A 82 8.98 -15.35 -9.47
C GLN A 82 8.31 -16.44 -8.64
N ILE A 83 8.14 -16.25 -7.33
CA ILE A 83 7.42 -17.18 -6.45
C ILE A 83 6.02 -17.46 -7.01
N ILE A 84 5.26 -16.41 -7.35
CA ILE A 84 3.91 -16.55 -7.91
C ILE A 84 3.94 -17.26 -9.28
N TYR A 85 4.94 -16.96 -10.12
CA TYR A 85 5.10 -17.65 -11.41
C TYR A 85 5.39 -19.15 -11.25
N ASP A 86 6.25 -19.50 -10.29
CA ASP A 86 6.68 -20.88 -10.03
C ASP A 86 5.56 -21.75 -9.43
N GLU A 87 4.51 -21.16 -8.85
CA GLU A 87 3.30 -21.90 -8.43
C GLU A 87 2.67 -22.66 -9.61
N SER A 88 2.66 -22.06 -10.80
CA SER A 88 2.17 -22.68 -12.02
C SER A 88 2.73 -21.96 -13.26
N PRO A 89 3.88 -22.40 -13.80
CA PRO A 89 4.55 -21.71 -14.90
C PRO A 89 3.74 -21.63 -16.20
N PHE A 90 2.90 -22.65 -16.45
CA PHE A 90 2.17 -22.80 -17.71
C PHE A 90 0.69 -22.46 -17.63
N ASP A 91 0.16 -22.28 -16.41
CA ASP A 91 -1.26 -22.04 -16.19
C ASP A 91 -1.44 -20.95 -15.14
N ALA A 92 -1.61 -19.71 -15.62
CA ALA A 92 -1.73 -18.54 -14.79
C ALA A 92 -3.00 -18.57 -13.90
N GLU A 93 -4.07 -19.26 -14.32
CA GLU A 93 -5.31 -19.38 -13.54
C GLU A 93 -5.12 -20.17 -12.24
N ARG A 94 -4.08 -21.02 -12.19
CA ARG A 94 -3.75 -21.82 -11.01
C ARG A 94 -2.80 -21.12 -10.03
N ARG A 95 -2.33 -19.92 -10.37
CA ARG A 95 -1.51 -19.09 -9.46
C ARG A 95 -2.41 -18.40 -8.44
N SER A 96 -1.92 -18.21 -7.23
CA SER A 96 -2.61 -17.53 -6.13
C SER A 96 -2.90 -16.06 -6.43
N ARG A 97 -2.11 -15.44 -7.33
CA ARG A 97 -2.24 -14.05 -7.75
C ARG A 97 -1.83 -13.88 -9.21
N LEU A 98 -2.41 -12.88 -9.87
CA LEU A 98 -2.04 -12.42 -11.20
C LEU A 98 -1.54 -10.99 -11.12
N TRP A 99 -0.46 -10.69 -11.85
CA TRP A 99 0.11 -9.33 -11.87
C TRP A 99 0.40 -8.82 -13.29
N ARG A 100 0.48 -9.71 -14.29
CA ARG A 100 0.65 -9.34 -15.70
C ARG A 100 -0.71 -9.00 -16.29
N ARG A 101 -0.82 -7.81 -16.89
CA ARG A 101 -2.10 -7.33 -17.43
C ARG A 101 -2.65 -8.23 -18.53
N GLU A 102 -1.76 -8.81 -19.33
CA GLU A 102 -2.08 -9.71 -20.43
C GLU A 102 -2.74 -10.98 -19.89
N GLU A 103 -2.12 -11.63 -18.89
CA GLU A 103 -2.67 -12.83 -18.25
C GLU A 103 -4.02 -12.55 -17.59
N VAL A 104 -4.15 -11.40 -16.89
CA VAL A 104 -5.41 -10.98 -16.27
C VAL A 104 -6.51 -10.82 -17.33
N PHE A 105 -6.21 -10.15 -18.44
CA PHE A 105 -7.19 -9.91 -19.50
C PHE A 105 -7.62 -11.20 -20.20
N ASP A 106 -6.68 -12.09 -20.51
CA ASP A 106 -6.97 -13.37 -21.16
C ASP A 106 -7.88 -14.26 -20.29
N ILE A 107 -7.65 -14.28 -18.98
CA ILE A 107 -8.45 -15.08 -18.03
C ILE A 107 -9.86 -14.51 -17.88
N LEU A 108 -9.96 -13.18 -17.72
CA LEU A 108 -11.25 -12.51 -17.57
C LEU A 108 -12.10 -12.55 -18.85
N SER A 109 -11.47 -12.61 -20.02
CA SER A 109 -12.19 -12.68 -21.30
C SER A 109 -12.73 -14.07 -21.64
N LYS A 110 -12.15 -15.14 -21.08
CA LYS A 110 -12.62 -16.53 -21.26
C LYS A 110 -13.85 -16.89 -20.41
N ASN A 111 -14.02 -16.26 -19.25
CA ASN A 111 -15.11 -16.55 -18.31
C ASN A 111 -16.37 -15.69 -18.56
N LYS A 112 -16.76 -15.55 -19.83
CA LYS A 112 -17.89 -14.71 -20.24
C LYS A 112 -19.20 -15.47 -20.29
#